data_AF-A0A1H3CT88-F1
#
_entry.id   AF-A0A1H3CT88-F1
#
_cell.length_a   1.000
_cell.length_b   1.000
_cell.length_c   1.000
_cell.angle_alpha   90.00
_cell.angle_beta   90.00
_cell.angle_gamma   90.00
#
_symmetry.space_group_name_H-M   'P 1'
#
loop_
_entity.id
_entity.type
_entity.pdbx_description
1 polymer ?
#
loop_
_entity_poly.entity_id
_entity_poly.type
_entity_poly.pdbx_seq_one_letter_code
_entity_poly.pdbx_strand_id
1 'polypeptide(L)'
;MRAEERQALAARAAELGVRARIAVDGAPFVLAGTVDGRGFYLRERHGLWRVTIAPDEDPGVDPWTAGPSVPTLDIADGDADRLLVKGGFDVTRALDVAGGAVRSFLRQQACAHGRALSGDRFCPVCGAALVAPEMP
;
A
#
# COMPACT_ATOMS: atom_id res chain seq x y z
N MET A 1 18.00 5.03 -10.35
CA MET A 1 16.92 4.08 -10.74
C MET A 1 16.92 3.76 -12.24
N ARG A 2 16.77 2.47 -12.60
CA ARG A 2 16.85 1.97 -13.98
C ARG A 2 15.52 2.20 -14.71
N ALA A 3 15.56 2.45 -16.02
CA ALA A 3 14.35 2.63 -16.84
C ALA A 3 13.41 1.41 -16.78
N GLU A 4 13.99 0.22 -16.65
CA GLU A 4 13.31 -1.07 -16.50
C GLU A 4 12.40 -1.11 -15.26
N GLU A 5 12.86 -0.61 -14.11
CA GLU A 5 12.08 -0.59 -12.86
C GLU A 5 10.83 0.28 -13.00
N ARG A 6 10.96 1.44 -13.66
CA ARG A 6 9.81 2.33 -13.93
C ARG A 6 8.82 1.70 -14.89
N GLN A 7 9.31 1.00 -15.91
CA GLN A 7 8.44 0.30 -16.87
C GLN A 7 7.71 -0.87 -16.22
N ALA A 8 8.41 -1.67 -15.40
CA ALA A 8 7.82 -2.77 -14.65
C ALA A 8 6.75 -2.26 -13.66
N LEU A 9 7.05 -1.17 -12.94
CA LEU A 9 6.07 -0.53 -12.05
C LEU A 9 4.83 -0.05 -12.83
N ALA A 10 5.03 0.63 -13.97
CA ALA A 10 3.92 1.14 -14.77
C ALA A 10 3.04 0.01 -15.32
N ALA A 11 3.64 -1.07 -15.80
CA ALA A 11 2.92 -2.27 -16.27
C ALA A 11 2.12 -2.90 -15.13
N ARG A 12 2.74 -3.12 -13.97
CA ARG A 12 2.05 -3.69 -12.80
C ARG A 12 0.94 -2.79 -12.28
N ALA A 13 1.16 -1.48 -12.27
CA ALA A 13 0.16 -0.51 -11.86
C ALA A 13 -1.07 -0.55 -12.78
N ALA A 14 -0.87 -0.67 -14.10
CA ALA A 14 -1.95 -0.84 -15.05
C ALA A 14 -2.72 -2.16 -14.83
N GLU A 15 -2.03 -3.28 -14.61
CA GLU A 15 -2.67 -4.58 -14.30
C GLU A 15 -3.57 -4.51 -13.06
N LEU A 16 -3.15 -3.76 -12.04
CA LEU A 16 -3.89 -3.63 -10.79
C LEU A 16 -4.96 -2.54 -10.80
N GLY A 17 -5.02 -1.71 -11.85
CA GLY A 17 -5.88 -0.54 -11.91
C GLY A 17 -5.51 0.53 -10.87
N VAL A 18 -4.22 0.65 -10.54
CA VAL A 18 -3.70 1.63 -9.56
C VAL A 18 -2.81 2.65 -10.25
N ARG A 19 -2.64 3.82 -9.63
CA ARG A 19 -1.61 4.79 -10.04
C ARG A 19 -0.47 4.70 -9.06
N ALA A 20 0.77 4.61 -9.54
CA ALA A 20 1.94 4.55 -8.68
C ALA A 20 3.15 5.21 -9.35
N ARG A 21 4.02 5.80 -8.52
CA ARG A 21 5.30 6.38 -8.91
C ARG A 21 6.34 6.14 -7.83
N ILE A 22 7.60 6.02 -8.23
CA ILE A 22 8.73 6.03 -7.29
C ILE A 22 8.99 7.49 -6.94
N ALA A 23 8.65 7.88 -5.70
CA ALA A 23 8.83 9.23 -5.21
C ALA A 23 10.26 9.50 -4.73
N VAL A 24 10.91 8.47 -4.17
CA VAL A 24 12.31 8.49 -3.75
C VAL A 24 12.92 7.11 -4.06
N ASP A 25 14.05 7.06 -4.76
CA ASP A 25 14.73 5.82 -5.17
C ASP A 25 15.97 5.47 -4.32
N GLY A 26 16.13 6.15 -3.19
CA GLY A 26 17.27 6.02 -2.28
C GLY A 26 16.87 5.46 -0.91
N ALA A 27 17.49 5.97 0.15
CA ALA A 27 17.18 5.62 1.53
C ALA A 27 16.63 6.85 2.27
N PRO A 28 15.31 6.97 2.49
CA PRO A 28 14.30 5.93 2.32
C PRO A 28 13.89 5.68 0.86
N PHE A 29 13.49 4.45 0.56
CA PHE A 29 12.77 4.17 -0.68
C PHE A 29 11.30 4.53 -0.47
N VAL A 30 10.68 5.21 -1.44
CA VAL A 30 9.28 5.61 -1.36
C VAL A 30 8.55 5.36 -2.67
N LEU A 31 7.47 4.59 -2.59
CA LEU A 31 6.48 4.41 -3.64
C LEU A 31 5.20 5.15 -3.24
N ALA A 32 4.72 6.09 -4.05
CA ALA A 32 3.51 6.86 -3.76
C ALA A 32 2.48 6.70 -4.89
N GLY A 33 1.20 6.84 -4.58
CA GLY A 33 0.16 6.59 -5.57
C GLY A 33 -1.26 6.73 -5.08
N THR A 34 -2.18 6.12 -5.83
CA THR A 34 -3.61 6.04 -5.50
C THR A 34 -4.13 4.63 -5.79
N VAL A 35 -4.86 4.05 -4.84
CA VAL A 35 -5.60 2.79 -5.00
C VAL A 35 -7.06 3.05 -4.71
N ASP A 36 -7.94 2.74 -5.66
CA ASP A 36 -9.40 2.85 -5.52
C ASP A 36 -9.85 4.23 -4.97
N GLY A 37 -9.20 5.31 -5.43
CA GLY A 37 -9.47 6.69 -5.00
C GLY A 37 -8.78 7.13 -3.72
N ARG A 38 -8.11 6.22 -3.00
CA ARG A 38 -7.34 6.50 -1.78
C ARG A 38 -5.86 6.74 -2.08
N GLY A 39 -5.35 7.93 -1.74
CA GLY A 39 -3.93 8.25 -1.79
C GLY A 39 -3.12 7.41 -0.80
N PHE A 40 -1.94 6.98 -1.20
CA PHE A 40 -1.05 6.18 -0.34
C PHE A 40 0.42 6.48 -0.61
N TYR A 41 1.27 6.13 0.36
CA TYR A 41 2.66 5.81 0.11
C TYR A 41 3.10 4.56 0.87
N LEU A 42 4.02 3.82 0.28
CA LEU A 42 4.86 2.83 0.96
C LEU A 42 6.25 3.43 1.12
N ARG A 43 6.79 3.36 2.34
CA ARG A 43 8.15 3.79 2.66
C ARG A 43 8.92 2.63 3.27
N GLU A 44 10.07 2.30 2.69
CA GLU A 44 11.07 1.43 3.31
C GLU A 44 12.21 2.29 3.88
N ARG A 45 12.58 2.00 5.13
CA ARG A 45 13.78 2.57 5.75
C ARG A 45 14.31 1.64 6.84
N HIS A 46 15.60 1.31 6.76
CA HIS A 46 16.33 0.55 7.76
C HIS A 46 15.75 -0.85 8.02
N GLY A 47 15.34 -1.54 6.96
CA GLY A 47 14.85 -2.92 7.05
C GLY A 47 13.37 -3.01 7.46
N LEU A 48 12.68 -1.89 7.55
CA LEU A 48 11.25 -1.83 7.87
C LEU A 48 10.51 -1.09 6.77
N TRP A 49 9.34 -1.60 6.41
CA TRP A 49 8.40 -0.89 5.55
C TRP A 49 7.14 -0.50 6.30
N ARG A 50 6.48 0.52 5.77
CA ARG A 50 5.19 1.00 6.25
C ARG A 50 4.35 1.52 5.09
N VAL A 51 3.05 1.26 5.15
CA VAL A 51 2.04 1.81 4.24
C VAL A 51 1.21 2.83 4.99
N THR A 52 1.17 4.03 4.45
CA THR A 52 0.42 5.17 4.97
C THR A 52 -0.58 5.63 3.93
N ILE A 53 -1.78 5.99 4.35
CA ILE A 53 -2.85 6.47 3.47
C ILE A 53 -3.30 7.88 3.81
N ALA A 54 -3.93 8.50 2.81
CA ALA A 54 -4.69 9.72 2.94
C ALA A 54 -5.83 9.58 3.98
N PRO A 55 -6.19 10.68 4.66
CA PRO A 55 -7.27 10.69 5.64
C PRO A 55 -8.64 10.47 4.98
N ASP A 56 -9.67 10.19 5.78
CA ASP A 56 -11.03 9.96 5.25
C ASP A 56 -11.68 11.25 4.74
N GLU A 57 -11.31 12.41 5.30
CA GLU A 57 -11.84 13.72 4.95
C GLU A 57 -11.37 14.23 3.59
N ASP A 58 -10.17 13.80 3.17
CA ASP A 58 -9.60 14.09 1.84
C ASP A 58 -8.86 12.85 1.32
N PRO A 59 -9.57 11.83 0.83
CA PRO A 59 -8.98 10.56 0.45
C PRO A 59 -8.08 10.66 -0.79
N GLY A 60 -8.20 11.75 -1.57
CA GLY A 60 -7.46 11.93 -2.82
C GLY A 60 -6.08 12.56 -2.66
N VAL A 61 -5.77 13.14 -1.49
CA VAL A 61 -4.48 13.79 -1.24
C VAL A 61 -3.32 12.79 -1.34
N ASP A 62 -2.17 13.22 -1.86
CA ASP A 62 -0.93 12.42 -1.81
C ASP A 62 -0.32 12.56 -0.40
N PRO A 63 -0.38 11.52 0.45
CA PRO A 63 0.07 11.62 1.84
C PRO A 63 1.60 11.79 1.97
N TRP A 64 2.37 11.56 0.90
CA TRP A 64 3.82 11.77 0.91
C TRP A 64 4.18 13.25 0.75
N THR A 65 3.42 13.98 -0.06
CA THR A 65 3.67 15.42 -0.34
C THR A 65 2.73 16.36 0.40
N ALA A 66 1.76 15.82 1.14
CA ALA A 66 0.85 16.61 1.95
C ALA A 66 1.61 17.45 2.99
N GLY A 67 1.07 18.64 3.29
CA GLY A 67 1.64 19.49 4.34
C GLY A 67 1.57 18.81 5.72
N PRO A 68 2.43 19.22 6.67
CA PRO A 68 2.53 18.56 7.98
C PRO A 68 1.26 18.64 8.84
N SER A 69 0.32 19.51 8.48
CA SER A 69 -0.98 19.65 9.13
C SER A 69 -2.04 18.68 8.61
N VAL A 70 -1.78 17.98 7.50
CA VAL A 70 -2.71 17.01 6.93
C VAL A 70 -2.56 15.70 7.68
N PRO A 71 -3.61 15.20 8.35
CA PRO A 71 -3.54 13.92 9.04
C PRO A 71 -3.32 12.79 8.03
N THR A 72 -2.57 11.77 8.42
CA THR A 72 -2.37 10.54 7.64
C THR A 72 -2.51 9.34 8.56
N LEU A 73 -2.79 8.16 7.98
CA LEU A 73 -3.00 6.94 8.74
C LEU A 73 -2.04 5.84 8.28
N ASP A 74 -1.29 5.29 9.23
CA ASP A 74 -0.49 4.09 9.02
C ASP A 74 -1.39 2.86 9.14
N ILE A 75 -1.45 2.04 8.09
CA ILE A 75 -2.40 0.91 8.00
C ILE A 75 -1.73 -0.47 7.97
N ALA A 76 -0.44 -0.51 7.67
CA ALA A 76 0.34 -1.73 7.65
C ALA A 76 1.84 -1.41 7.79
N ASP A 77 2.57 -2.32 8.39
CA ASP A 77 4.03 -2.29 8.49
C ASP A 77 4.59 -3.72 8.55
N GLY A 78 5.89 -3.84 8.37
CA GLY A 78 6.58 -5.12 8.47
C GLY A 78 8.05 -5.06 8.05
N ASP A 79 8.65 -6.23 7.93
CA ASP A 79 10.04 -6.39 7.55
C ASP A 79 10.25 -6.20 6.04
N ALA A 80 11.31 -5.45 5.67
CA ALA A 80 11.70 -5.16 4.29
C ALA A 80 11.97 -6.42 3.45
N ASP A 81 12.28 -7.56 4.07
CA ASP A 81 12.39 -8.86 3.40
C ASP A 81 11.15 -9.20 2.58
N ARG A 82 9.96 -8.74 2.99
CA ARG A 82 8.70 -8.93 2.24
C ARG A 82 8.69 -8.23 0.88
N LEU A 83 9.55 -7.22 0.70
CA LEU A 83 9.71 -6.43 -0.52
C LEU A 83 10.81 -6.99 -1.44
N LEU A 84 11.52 -8.03 -1.01
CA LEU A 84 12.62 -8.62 -1.77
C LEU A 84 12.15 -9.78 -2.64
N VAL A 85 12.69 -9.89 -3.86
CA VAL A 85 12.57 -11.05 -4.75
C VAL A 85 13.98 -11.48 -5.13
N LYS A 86 14.31 -12.76 -4.87
CA LYS A 86 15.67 -13.31 -5.09
C LYS A 86 16.78 -12.48 -4.41
N GLY A 87 16.48 -11.91 -3.25
CA GLY A 87 17.43 -11.12 -2.45
C GLY A 87 17.62 -9.67 -2.89
N GLY A 88 16.91 -9.21 -3.94
CA GLY A 88 16.93 -7.82 -4.39
C GLY A 88 15.59 -7.13 -4.16
N PHE A 89 15.60 -5.82 -3.94
CA PHE A 89 14.37 -5.03 -3.82
C PHE A 89 13.57 -5.08 -5.12
N ASP A 90 12.26 -5.33 -5.02
CA ASP A 90 11.37 -5.43 -6.16
C ASP A 90 10.23 -4.40 -6.07
N VAL A 91 10.23 -3.45 -7.01
CA VAL A 91 9.25 -2.35 -7.05
C VAL A 91 7.82 -2.83 -7.34
N THR A 92 7.67 -3.95 -8.05
CA THR A 92 6.36 -4.54 -8.34
C THR A 92 5.83 -5.25 -7.10
N ARG A 93 6.70 -5.95 -6.37
CA ARG A 93 6.38 -6.54 -5.06
C ARG A 93 5.98 -5.47 -4.05
N ALA A 94 6.70 -4.35 -4.02
CA ALA A 94 6.34 -3.22 -3.17
C ALA A 94 4.96 -2.65 -3.51
N LEU A 95 4.63 -2.53 -4.80
CA LEU A 95 3.30 -2.09 -5.23
C LEU A 95 2.21 -3.08 -4.81
N ASP A 96 2.45 -4.39 -4.95
CA ASP A 96 1.50 -5.43 -4.55
C ASP A 96 1.20 -5.40 -3.06
N VAL A 97 2.25 -5.24 -2.23
CA VAL A 97 2.12 -5.09 -0.77
C VAL A 97 1.32 -3.84 -0.43
N ALA A 98 1.65 -2.69 -1.02
CA ALA A 98 0.97 -1.44 -0.75
C ALA A 98 -0.51 -1.49 -1.17
N GLY A 99 -0.79 -1.92 -2.41
CA GLY A 99 -2.15 -2.00 -2.93
C GLY A 99 -3.00 -3.04 -2.21
N GLY A 100 -2.41 -4.18 -1.83
CA GLY A 100 -3.07 -5.19 -0.99
C GLY A 100 -3.45 -4.65 0.39
N ALA A 101 -2.54 -3.91 1.04
CA ALA A 101 -2.81 -3.29 2.33
C ALA A 101 -3.95 -2.25 2.24
N VAL A 102 -3.90 -1.35 1.26
CA VAL A 102 -4.94 -0.33 1.07
C VAL A 102 -6.30 -0.97 0.79
N ARG A 103 -6.37 -1.97 -0.11
CA ARG A 103 -7.63 -2.68 -0.40
C ARG A 103 -8.18 -3.44 0.80
N SER A 104 -7.30 -4.05 1.59
CA SER A 104 -7.71 -4.71 2.85
C SER A 104 -8.32 -3.72 3.81
N PHE A 105 -7.66 -2.57 4.01
CA PHE A 105 -8.16 -1.49 4.84
C PHE A 105 -9.54 -0.99 4.38
N LEU A 106 -9.71 -0.70 3.09
CA LEU A 106 -10.98 -0.23 2.54
C LEU A 106 -12.11 -1.28 2.69
N ARG A 107 -11.82 -2.57 2.52
CA ARG A 107 -12.78 -3.66 2.76
C ARG A 107 -13.19 -3.76 4.23
N GLN A 108 -12.24 -3.61 5.15
CA GLN A 108 -12.51 -3.60 6.58
C GLN A 108 -13.38 -2.40 6.97
N GLN A 109 -13.12 -1.23 6.40
CA GLN A 109 -13.92 -0.02 6.65
C GLN A 109 -15.35 -0.15 6.09
N ALA A 110 -15.53 -0.82 4.95
CA ALA A 110 -16.84 -1.04 4.34
C ALA A 110 -17.72 -2.06 5.11
N CYS A 111 -17.14 -2.86 6.01
CA CYS A 111 -17.90 -3.83 6.79
C CYS A 111 -18.65 -3.16 7.95
N ALA A 112 -19.98 -3.20 7.92
CA ALA A 112 -20.84 -2.62 8.96
C ALA A 112 -20.70 -3.29 10.35
N HIS A 113 -20.13 -4.50 10.43
CA HIS A 113 -19.96 -5.24 11.67
C HIS A 113 -18.66 -4.89 12.42
N GLY A 114 -17.94 -3.86 11.96
CA GLY A 114 -16.75 -3.35 12.63
C GLY A 114 -15.45 -4.03 12.23
N ARG A 115 -14.38 -3.65 12.93
CA ARG A 115 -13.01 -4.10 12.63
C ARG A 115 -12.84 -5.57 12.95
N ALA A 116 -12.31 -6.32 11.98
CA ALA A 116 -11.69 -7.62 12.20
C ALA A 116 -10.65 -7.56 13.32
N LEU A 117 -10.46 -8.66 14.02
CA LEU A 117 -9.27 -8.84 14.84
C LEU A 117 -8.05 -9.02 13.93
N SER A 118 -6.86 -8.68 14.44
CA SER A 118 -5.60 -8.91 13.72
C SER A 118 -5.48 -10.39 13.31
N GLY A 119 -5.41 -10.65 12.00
CA GLY A 119 -5.30 -11.99 11.42
C GLY A 119 -6.59 -12.53 10.80
N ASP A 120 -7.74 -11.89 11.03
CA ASP A 120 -9.00 -12.30 10.44
C ASP A 120 -9.01 -12.06 8.93
N ARG A 121 -9.22 -13.14 8.16
CA ARG A 121 -9.35 -13.06 6.69
C ARG A 121 -10.78 -12.70 6.25
N PHE A 122 -11.75 -13.00 7.10
CA PHE A 122 -13.18 -12.82 6.84
C PHE A 122 -13.89 -12.24 8.06
N CYS A 123 -14.98 -11.49 7.85
CA CYS A 123 -15.84 -11.03 8.93
C CYS A 123 -16.59 -12.23 9.54
N PRO A 124 -16.53 -12.44 10.87
CA PRO A 124 -17.23 -13.56 11.51
C PRO A 124 -18.76 -13.42 11.47
N VAL A 125 -19.28 -12.21 11.21
CA VAL A 125 -20.73 -11.94 11.20
C VAL A 125 -21.34 -12.09 9.81
N CYS A 126 -20.72 -11.52 8.77
CA CYS A 126 -21.29 -11.54 7.41
C CYS A 126 -20.47 -12.31 6.37
N GLY A 127 -19.30 -12.86 6.74
CA GLY A 127 -18.45 -13.61 5.82
C GLY A 127 -17.72 -12.77 4.76
N ALA A 128 -17.83 -11.43 4.81
CA ALA A 128 -17.11 -10.55 3.88
C ALA A 128 -15.60 -10.75 3.98
N ALA A 129 -14.90 -10.80 2.84
CA ALA A 129 -13.44 -10.88 2.82
C ALA A 129 -12.82 -9.55 3.29
N LEU A 130 -12.00 -9.60 4.33
CA LEU A 130 -11.41 -8.42 5.00
C LEU A 130 -9.96 -8.17 4.61
N VAL A 131 -9.34 -9.13 3.95
CA VAL A 131 -8.01 -8.99 3.36
C VAL A 131 -8.12 -9.10 1.85
N ALA A 132 -7.29 -8.35 1.14
CA ALA A 132 -7.04 -8.65 -0.25
C ALA A 132 -6.45 -10.07 -0.33
N PRO A 133 -6.88 -10.92 -1.27
CA PRO A 133 -6.20 -12.19 -1.48
C PRO A 133 -4.72 -11.91 -1.71
N GLU A 134 -3.83 -12.64 -1.04
CA GLU A 134 -2.41 -12.54 -1.31
C GLU A 134 -2.22 -12.87 -2.79
N MET A 135 -1.73 -11.89 -3.56
CA MET A 135 -1.39 -12.15 -4.95
C MET A 135 -0.16 -13.06 -4.97
N PRO A 136 -0.19 -14.15 -5.75
CA PRO A 136 0.90 -15.12 -5.83
C PRO A 136 2.22 -14.47 -6.25
#